data_AF-A0A2A7UAC8-F1
#
_entry.id   AF-A0A2A7UAC8-F1
#
_cell.length_a   1.000
_cell.length_b   1.000
_cell.length_c   1.000
_cell.angle_alpha   90.00
_cell.angle_beta   90.00
_cell.angle_gamma   90.00
#
_symmetry.space_group_name_H-M   'P 1'
#
loop_
_entity.id
_entity.type
_entity.pdbx_description
1 polymer ?
#
loop_
_entity_poly.entity_id
_entity_poly.type
_entity_poly.pdbx_seq_one_letter_code
_entity_poly.pdbx_strand_id
1 'polypeptide(L)'
;MGELRRRAAPYLAVLGSRVRAQRSYRLSFAADLFGALLVGVVEFAEVWVIFHNVGVLGGLDLDAALLLFGLSNSAFALAEVMFGHLDRLPRLIRMGTLDAYHLRPQPLLLQVITGDISLRRFARASVALVVLAVGLVRNDIDWSFGAAALLVVSLVSGIALFAGLFVAAAGCQFHLVDGAELTNSFTYGGSFAAAQPASVFPTPLKLVFGFAIPVAFTAYLPTIAVLELPGPALLPSWLAWLAPVAALWVWAVAMGLWRTGTRHYQGGGG
;
A
#
# COMPACT_ATOMS: atom_id res chain seq x y z
N MET A 1 26.64 10.98 -14.58
CA MET A 1 25.30 10.85 -15.20
C MET A 1 25.17 9.70 -16.22
N GLY A 2 26.17 9.42 -17.06
CA GLY A 2 26.08 8.36 -18.09
C GLY A 2 25.93 6.92 -17.56
N GLU A 3 26.53 6.59 -16.41
CA GLU A 3 26.48 5.24 -15.83
C GLU A 3 25.10 4.88 -15.24
N LEU A 4 24.47 5.83 -14.54
CA LEU A 4 23.08 5.70 -14.05
C LEU A 4 22.11 5.51 -15.21
N ARG A 5 22.29 6.26 -16.31
CA ARG A 5 21.46 6.15 -17.51
C ARG A 5 21.62 4.78 -18.18
N ARG A 6 22.85 4.24 -18.20
CA ARG A 6 23.15 2.91 -18.74
C ARG A 6 22.59 1.78 -17.87
N ARG A 7 22.53 1.96 -16.55
CA ARG A 7 21.86 1.02 -15.61
C ARG A 7 20.33 1.10 -15.68
N ALA A 8 19.77 2.28 -15.95
CA ALA A 8 18.32 2.50 -16.04
C ALA A 8 17.71 2.12 -17.42
N ALA A 9 18.50 2.17 -18.50
CA ALA A 9 18.02 1.94 -19.86
C ALA A 9 17.28 0.59 -20.08
N PRO A 10 17.73 -0.56 -19.52
CA PRO A 10 17.00 -1.83 -19.65
C PRO A 10 15.63 -1.79 -18.97
N TYR A 11 15.55 -1.16 -17.79
CA TYR A 11 14.28 -0.98 -17.07
C TYR A 11 13.32 -0.12 -17.88
N LEU A 12 13.77 1.02 -18.39
CA LEU A 12 12.96 1.92 -19.22
C LEU A 12 12.48 1.24 -20.51
N ALA A 13 13.30 0.38 -21.12
CA ALA A 13 12.92 -0.37 -22.33
C ALA A 13 11.81 -1.39 -22.05
N VAL A 14 11.88 -2.11 -20.93
CA VAL A 14 10.82 -3.05 -20.48
C VAL A 14 9.54 -2.29 -20.12
N LEU A 15 9.64 -1.21 -19.33
CA LEU A 15 8.49 -0.38 -18.97
C LEU A 15 7.80 0.17 -20.23
N GLY A 16 8.58 0.69 -21.19
CA GLY A 16 8.05 1.22 -22.45
C GLY A 16 7.41 0.15 -23.35
N SER A 17 7.93 -1.08 -23.37
CA SER A 17 7.32 -2.17 -24.15
C SER A 17 5.98 -2.64 -23.56
N ARG A 18 5.86 -2.67 -22.23
CA ARG A 18 4.61 -3.01 -21.53
C ARG A 18 3.52 -1.97 -21.74
N VAL A 19 3.85 -0.67 -21.68
CA VAL A 19 2.89 0.41 -21.98
C VAL A 19 2.35 0.30 -23.40
N ARG A 20 3.22 0.00 -24.38
CA ARG A 20 2.78 -0.21 -25.77
C ARG A 20 1.88 -1.44 -25.90
N ALA A 21 2.23 -2.54 -25.26
CA ALA A 21 1.44 -3.78 -25.31
C ALA A 21 0.03 -3.61 -24.71
N GLN A 22 -0.11 -2.88 -23.61
CA GLN A 22 -1.44 -2.62 -23.01
C GLN A 22 -2.32 -1.72 -23.87
N ARG A 23 -1.74 -0.76 -24.61
CA ARG A 23 -2.49 0.08 -25.56
C ARG A 23 -3.00 -0.67 -26.79
N SER A 24 -2.40 -1.80 -27.13
CA SER A 24 -2.84 -2.63 -28.27
C SER A 24 -4.18 -3.33 -27.99
N TYR A 25 -4.52 -3.61 -26.73
CA TYR A 25 -5.77 -4.26 -26.31
C TYR A 25 -6.70 -3.29 -25.60
N ARG A 26 -7.21 -2.29 -26.34
CA ARG A 26 -8.01 -1.18 -25.81
C ARG A 26 -9.27 -1.61 -25.05
N LEU A 27 -9.92 -2.71 -25.47
CA LEU A 27 -11.13 -3.22 -24.82
C LEU A 27 -10.83 -3.83 -23.45
N SER A 28 -9.80 -4.68 -23.35
CA SER A 28 -9.34 -5.25 -22.08
C SER A 28 -8.88 -4.15 -21.12
N PHE A 29 -8.18 -3.14 -21.64
CA PHE A 29 -7.78 -1.98 -20.87
C PHE A 29 -8.97 -1.19 -20.30
N ALA A 30 -9.99 -0.92 -21.14
CA ALA A 30 -11.20 -0.22 -20.70
C ALA A 30 -11.98 -1.04 -19.65
N ALA A 31 -12.06 -2.37 -19.82
CA ALA A 31 -12.69 -3.26 -18.86
C ALA A 31 -11.94 -3.27 -17.51
N ASP A 32 -10.61 -3.32 -17.52
CA ASP A 32 -9.78 -3.26 -16.30
C ASP A 32 -9.94 -1.93 -15.56
N LEU A 33 -9.97 -0.82 -16.30
CA LEU A 33 -10.19 0.51 -15.76
C LEU A 33 -11.58 0.63 -15.11
N PHE A 34 -12.61 0.17 -15.82
CA PHE A 34 -13.98 0.17 -15.33
C PHE A 34 -14.14 -0.74 -14.09
N GLY A 35 -13.53 -1.92 -14.10
CA GLY A 35 -13.51 -2.81 -12.95
C GLY A 35 -12.83 -2.21 -11.72
N ALA A 36 -11.69 -1.53 -11.91
CA ALA A 36 -11.01 -0.83 -10.81
C ALA A 36 -11.85 0.32 -10.25
N LEU A 37 -12.54 1.07 -11.11
CA LEU A 37 -13.45 2.13 -10.70
C LEU A 37 -14.63 1.56 -9.90
N LEU A 38 -15.28 0.50 -10.39
CA LEU A 38 -16.40 -0.14 -9.69
C LEU A 38 -16.00 -0.65 -8.30
N VAL A 39 -14.83 -1.28 -8.17
CA VAL A 39 -14.33 -1.72 -6.86
C VAL A 39 -14.19 -0.53 -5.92
N GLY A 40 -13.57 0.56 -6.36
CA GLY A 40 -13.43 1.77 -5.54
C GLY A 40 -14.77 2.40 -5.17
N VAL A 41 -15.75 2.39 -6.08
CA VAL A 41 -17.12 2.87 -5.81
C VAL A 41 -17.82 1.99 -4.79
N VAL A 42 -17.66 0.67 -4.86
CA VAL A 42 -18.24 -0.28 -3.89
C VAL A 42 -17.59 -0.12 -2.52
N GLU A 43 -16.26 -0.04 -2.46
CA GLU A 43 -15.50 0.22 -1.22
C GLU A 43 -15.95 1.54 -0.58
N PHE A 44 -16.14 2.59 -1.37
CA PHE A 44 -16.65 3.86 -0.87
C PHE A 44 -18.13 3.79 -0.45
N ALA A 45 -18.98 3.11 -1.23
CA ALA A 45 -20.39 2.95 -0.92
C ALA A 45 -20.59 2.20 0.40
N GLU A 46 -19.75 1.21 0.71
CA GLU A 46 -19.73 0.52 2.00
C GLU A 46 -19.53 1.51 3.16
N VAL A 47 -18.48 2.34 3.08
CA VAL A 47 -18.23 3.40 4.07
C VAL A 47 -19.42 4.36 4.15
N TRP A 48 -19.92 4.83 3.00
CA TRP A 48 -21.04 5.77 2.98
C TRP A 48 -22.31 5.20 3.62
N VAL A 49 -22.67 3.95 3.34
CA VAL A 49 -23.86 3.30 3.91
C VAL A 49 -23.76 3.21 5.44
N ILE A 50 -22.58 2.87 5.97
CA ILE A 50 -22.37 2.79 7.42
C ILE A 50 -22.60 4.17 8.06
N PHE A 51 -21.97 5.21 7.52
CA PHE A 51 -22.06 6.57 8.06
C PHE A 51 -23.42 7.23 7.82
N HIS A 52 -24.13 6.86 6.75
CA HIS A 52 -25.50 7.31 6.52
C HIS A 52 -26.47 6.83 7.62
N ASN A 53 -26.24 5.65 8.20
CA ASN A 53 -27.09 5.11 9.26
C ASN A 53 -26.68 5.53 10.68
N VAL A 54 -25.37 5.64 10.95
CA VAL A 54 -24.84 5.88 12.30
C VAL A 54 -24.52 7.36 12.57
N GLY A 55 -24.26 8.15 11.52
CA GLY A 55 -23.88 9.57 11.61
C GLY A 55 -22.43 9.79 12.07
N VAL A 56 -22.04 9.19 13.20
CA VAL A 56 -20.68 9.27 13.77
C VAL A 56 -20.21 7.89 14.22
N LEU A 57 -19.09 7.42 13.69
CA LEU A 57 -18.50 6.13 14.03
C LEU A 57 -17.07 6.32 14.52
N GLY A 58 -16.80 5.87 15.76
CA GLY A 58 -15.44 5.95 16.32
C GLY A 58 -14.93 7.39 16.50
N GLY A 59 -15.84 8.38 16.61
CA GLY A 59 -15.50 9.80 16.72
C GLY A 59 -15.26 10.49 15.38
N LEU A 60 -15.42 9.80 14.25
CA LEU A 60 -15.38 10.39 12.92
C LEU A 60 -16.81 10.55 12.39
N ASP A 61 -17.09 11.63 11.67
CA ASP A 61 -18.26 11.77 10.82
C ASP A 61 -17.94 11.32 9.38
N LEU A 62 -18.88 11.50 8.45
CA LEU A 62 -18.71 11.07 7.06
C LEU A 62 -17.56 11.80 6.36
N ASP A 63 -17.38 13.10 6.63
CA ASP A 63 -16.33 13.88 5.98
C ASP A 63 -14.95 13.50 6.53
N ALA A 64 -14.81 13.28 7.84
CA ALA A 64 -13.57 12.75 8.42
C ALA A 64 -13.26 11.33 7.92
N ALA A 65 -14.29 10.49 7.73
CA ALA A 65 -14.14 9.16 7.14
C ALA A 65 -13.71 9.20 5.67
N LEU A 66 -14.15 10.18 4.90
CA LEU A 66 -13.68 10.44 3.53
C LEU A 66 -12.18 10.74 3.50
N LEU A 67 -11.69 11.59 4.41
CA LEU A 67 -10.27 11.90 4.53
C LEU A 67 -9.44 10.66 4.91
N LEU A 68 -9.91 9.90 5.91
CA LEU A 68 -9.32 8.62 6.32
C LEU A 68 -9.21 7.65 5.14
N PHE A 69 -10.32 7.41 4.46
CA PHE A 69 -10.40 6.49 3.33
C PHE A 69 -9.47 6.93 2.20
N GLY A 70 -9.47 8.23 1.87
CA GLY A 70 -8.61 8.81 0.84
C GLY A 70 -7.12 8.66 1.16
N LEU A 71 -6.70 8.93 2.40
CA LEU A 71 -5.31 8.78 2.83
C LEU A 71 -4.86 7.30 2.75
N SER A 72 -5.65 6.39 3.33
CA SER A 72 -5.36 4.96 3.36
C SER A 72 -5.24 4.38 1.94
N ASN A 73 -6.26 4.59 1.12
CA ASN A 73 -6.29 4.05 -0.24
C ASN A 73 -5.23 4.69 -1.15
N SER A 74 -4.92 5.97 -0.96
CA SER A 74 -3.84 6.62 -1.73
C SER A 74 -2.49 6.01 -1.38
N ALA A 75 -2.20 5.86 -0.08
CA ALA A 75 -0.97 5.24 0.38
C ALA A 75 -0.83 3.80 -0.14
N PHE A 76 -1.89 3.01 -0.02
CA PHE A 76 -1.89 1.61 -0.50
C PHE A 76 -1.76 1.52 -2.02
N ALA A 77 -2.59 2.23 -2.78
CA ALA A 77 -2.62 2.11 -4.24
C ALA A 77 -1.32 2.61 -4.88
N LEU A 78 -0.71 3.67 -4.34
CA LEU A 78 0.60 4.15 -4.79
C LEU A 78 1.71 3.14 -4.47
N ALA A 79 1.67 2.51 -3.29
CA ALA A 79 2.58 1.41 -2.97
C ALA A 79 2.37 0.20 -3.90
N GLU A 80 1.12 -0.16 -4.20
CA GLU A 80 0.74 -1.28 -5.06
C GLU A 80 1.24 -1.09 -6.50
N VAL A 81 1.17 0.13 -7.04
CA VAL A 81 1.72 0.48 -8.36
C VAL A 81 3.18 0.05 -8.48
N MET A 82 3.96 0.29 -7.43
CA MET A 82 5.40 0.01 -7.41
C MET A 82 5.69 -1.45 -7.01
N PHE A 83 5.15 -1.90 -5.87
CA PHE A 83 5.57 -3.14 -5.21
C PHE A 83 4.60 -4.30 -5.39
N GLY A 84 3.36 -4.08 -5.83
CA GLY A 84 2.37 -5.15 -5.95
C GLY A 84 2.74 -6.23 -6.99
N HIS A 85 3.76 -6.02 -7.82
CA HIS A 85 4.25 -7.07 -8.73
C HIS A 85 4.88 -8.25 -7.98
N LEU A 86 5.21 -8.05 -6.70
CA LEU A 86 5.70 -9.11 -5.81
C LEU A 86 4.69 -10.24 -5.58
N ASP A 87 3.40 -10.00 -5.81
CA ASP A 87 2.36 -11.05 -5.77
C ASP A 87 2.59 -12.15 -6.82
N ARG A 88 3.46 -11.92 -7.81
CA ARG A 88 3.86 -12.91 -8.82
C ARG A 88 4.95 -13.86 -8.32
N LEU A 89 5.64 -13.51 -7.23
CA LEU A 89 6.76 -14.25 -6.71
C LEU A 89 6.43 -15.72 -6.37
N PRO A 90 5.27 -16.05 -5.73
CA PRO A 90 4.90 -17.45 -5.48
C PRO A 90 4.86 -18.27 -6.77
N ARG A 91 4.34 -17.69 -7.87
CA ARG A 91 4.31 -18.33 -9.18
C ARG A 91 5.71 -18.49 -9.76
N LEU A 92 6.57 -17.47 -9.64
CA LEU A 92 7.95 -17.55 -10.14
C LEU A 92 8.76 -18.65 -9.43
N ILE A 93 8.58 -18.77 -8.11
CA ILE A 93 9.19 -19.82 -7.27
C ILE A 93 8.67 -21.20 -7.70
N ARG A 94 7.34 -21.40 -7.72
CA ARG A 94 6.73 -22.70 -8.08
C ARG A 94 7.08 -23.17 -9.48
N MET A 95 7.26 -22.23 -10.43
CA MET A 95 7.61 -22.56 -11.81
C MET A 95 9.13 -22.70 -12.03
N GLY A 96 9.98 -22.48 -11.00
CA GLY A 96 11.44 -22.46 -11.13
C GLY A 96 11.99 -21.32 -12.02
N THR A 97 11.12 -20.44 -12.53
CA THR A 97 11.51 -19.33 -13.42
C THR A 97 12.26 -18.22 -12.72
N LEU A 98 12.31 -18.23 -11.38
CA LEU A 98 13.09 -17.29 -10.59
C LEU A 98 14.60 -17.46 -10.85
N ASP A 99 15.06 -18.65 -11.22
CA ASP A 99 16.47 -18.94 -11.53
C ASP A 99 17.00 -18.03 -12.64
N ALA A 100 16.16 -17.74 -13.65
CA ALA A 100 16.51 -16.83 -14.74
C ALA A 100 16.71 -15.37 -14.29
N TYR A 101 16.11 -14.97 -13.16
CA TYR A 101 16.34 -13.64 -12.57
C TYR A 101 17.68 -13.58 -11.85
N HIS A 102 18.13 -14.67 -11.24
CA HIS A 102 19.45 -14.74 -10.59
C HIS A 102 20.62 -14.68 -11.57
N LEU A 103 20.41 -15.05 -12.84
CA LEU A 103 21.41 -14.92 -13.91
C LEU A 103 21.68 -13.46 -14.31
N ARG A 104 20.80 -12.52 -13.96
CA ARG A 104 20.95 -11.11 -14.32
C ARG A 104 21.74 -10.38 -13.23
N PRO A 105 22.65 -9.45 -13.57
CA PRO A 105 23.50 -8.73 -12.61
C PRO A 105 22.73 -7.64 -11.82
N GLN A 106 21.44 -7.81 -11.61
CA GLN A 106 20.55 -6.84 -10.99
C GLN A 106 19.99 -7.40 -9.67
N PRO A 107 19.73 -6.57 -8.65
CA PRO A 107 19.10 -7.04 -7.42
C PRO A 107 17.71 -7.64 -7.71
N LEU A 108 17.44 -8.86 -7.24
CA LEU A 108 16.21 -9.60 -7.53
C LEU A 108 14.95 -8.77 -7.24
N LEU A 109 14.91 -8.10 -6.09
CA LEU A 109 13.78 -7.27 -5.68
C LEU A 109 13.46 -6.21 -6.73
N LEU A 110 14.49 -5.48 -7.18
CA LEU A 110 14.34 -4.46 -8.21
C LEU A 110 13.86 -5.05 -9.53
N GLN A 111 14.36 -6.23 -9.92
CA GLN A 111 13.92 -6.89 -11.15
C GLN A 111 12.43 -7.24 -11.13
N VAL A 112 11.92 -7.73 -10.00
CA VAL A 112 10.51 -8.13 -9.88
C VAL A 112 9.60 -6.90 -9.87
N ILE A 113 9.91 -5.88 -9.07
CA ILE A 113 9.05 -4.69 -8.96
C ILE A 113 9.01 -3.84 -10.24
N THR A 114 10.07 -3.87 -11.05
CA THR A 114 10.17 -3.13 -12.33
C THR A 114 9.87 -3.98 -13.56
N GLY A 115 9.58 -5.27 -13.38
CA GLY A 115 9.39 -6.21 -14.49
C GLY A 115 8.10 -6.00 -15.30
N ASP A 116 7.17 -5.22 -14.77
CA ASP A 116 5.90 -4.90 -15.43
C ASP A 116 5.32 -3.56 -14.98
N ILE A 117 4.35 -3.07 -15.74
CA ILE A 117 3.50 -1.92 -15.39
C ILE A 117 2.06 -2.38 -15.49
N SER A 118 1.29 -2.16 -14.42
CA SER A 118 -0.15 -2.35 -14.44
C SER A 118 -0.85 -1.00 -14.55
N LEU A 119 -1.37 -0.65 -15.74
CA LEU A 119 -2.17 0.58 -15.88
C LEU A 119 -3.42 0.54 -14.98
N ARG A 120 -3.97 -0.65 -14.70
CA ARG A 120 -5.08 -0.83 -13.74
C ARG A 120 -4.73 -0.27 -12.35
N ARG A 121 -3.49 -0.46 -11.87
CA ARG A 121 -3.05 0.06 -10.58
C ARG A 121 -2.91 1.59 -10.59
N PHE A 122 -2.43 2.16 -11.70
CA PHE A 122 -2.40 3.62 -11.87
C PHE A 122 -3.80 4.24 -11.84
N ALA A 123 -4.77 3.57 -12.48
CA ALA A 123 -6.16 3.99 -12.42
C ALA A 123 -6.71 3.97 -11.00
N ARG A 124 -6.50 2.86 -10.26
CA ARG A 124 -6.90 2.76 -8.85
C ARG A 124 -6.26 3.87 -7.99
N ALA A 125 -4.97 4.12 -8.17
CA ALA A 125 -4.27 5.20 -7.48
C ALA A 125 -4.84 6.59 -7.82
N SER A 126 -5.23 6.82 -9.07
CA SER A 126 -5.85 8.08 -9.49
C SER A 126 -7.21 8.29 -8.82
N VAL A 127 -8.04 7.26 -8.74
CA VAL A 127 -9.32 7.31 -8.03
C VAL A 127 -9.11 7.60 -6.54
N ALA A 128 -8.17 6.90 -5.89
CA ALA A 128 -7.86 7.12 -4.48
C ALA A 128 -7.40 8.56 -4.20
N LEU A 129 -6.57 9.13 -5.08
CA LEU A 129 -6.12 10.52 -4.97
C LEU A 129 -7.26 11.52 -5.15
N VAL A 130 -8.22 11.24 -6.03
CA VAL A 130 -9.43 12.08 -6.16
C VAL A 130 -10.25 12.05 -4.88
N VAL A 131 -10.45 10.87 -4.28
CA VAL A 131 -11.18 10.76 -3.00
C VAL A 131 -10.43 11.48 -1.87
N LEU A 132 -9.10 11.37 -1.82
CA LEU A 132 -8.27 12.13 -0.89
C LEU A 132 -8.47 13.64 -1.09
N ALA A 133 -8.44 14.14 -2.33
CA ALA A 133 -8.66 15.55 -2.61
C ALA A 133 -10.06 16.02 -2.16
N VAL A 134 -11.10 15.20 -2.39
CA VAL A 134 -12.46 15.47 -1.89
C VAL A 134 -12.49 15.51 -0.36
N GLY A 135 -11.87 14.55 0.32
CA GLY A 135 -11.76 14.54 1.78
C GLY A 135 -11.07 15.79 2.33
N LEU A 136 -9.97 16.22 1.72
CA LEU A 136 -9.26 17.45 2.10
C LEU A 136 -10.09 18.72 1.93
N VAL A 137 -10.99 18.78 0.93
CA VAL A 137 -11.85 19.94 0.67
C VAL A 137 -13.13 19.93 1.52
N ARG A 138 -13.63 18.75 1.88
CA ARG A 138 -14.87 18.59 2.67
C ARG A 138 -14.66 18.88 4.16
N ASN A 139 -13.48 18.61 4.68
CA ASN A 139 -13.17 18.85 6.09
C ASN A 139 -12.70 20.29 6.32
N ASP A 140 -13.13 20.87 7.44
CA ASP A 140 -12.66 22.18 7.89
C ASP A 140 -11.29 22.05 8.57
N ILE A 141 -10.24 21.95 7.74
CA ILE A 141 -8.86 21.80 8.20
C ILE A 141 -8.26 23.19 8.40
N ASP A 142 -7.74 23.47 9.60
CA ASP A 142 -6.91 24.65 9.83
C ASP A 142 -5.53 24.46 9.17
N TRP A 143 -5.39 25.03 7.96
CA TRP A 143 -4.21 24.89 7.13
C TRP A 143 -3.02 25.69 7.68
N SER A 144 -2.33 25.09 8.64
CA SER A 144 -1.01 25.50 9.09
C SER A 144 0.11 24.77 8.33
N PHE A 145 1.34 25.29 8.41
CA PHE A 145 2.52 24.56 7.92
C PHE A 145 2.64 23.18 8.58
N GLY A 146 2.25 23.06 9.86
CA GLY A 146 2.24 21.80 10.60
C GLY A 146 1.25 20.79 10.02
N ALA A 147 0.02 21.20 9.74
CA ALA A 147 -1.01 20.34 9.15
C ALA A 147 -0.59 19.84 7.76
N ALA A 148 -0.09 20.74 6.90
CA ALA A 148 0.39 20.38 5.57
C ALA A 148 1.60 19.44 5.62
N ALA A 149 2.58 19.71 6.50
CA ALA A 149 3.74 18.86 6.70
C ALA A 149 3.34 17.47 7.21
N LEU A 150 2.40 17.40 8.15
CA LEU A 150 1.89 16.14 8.69
C LEU A 150 1.26 15.28 7.60
N LEU A 151 0.36 15.85 6.79
CA LEU A 151 -0.29 15.12 5.69
C LEU A 151 0.73 14.56 4.68
N VAL A 152 1.71 15.38 4.28
CA VAL A 152 2.76 14.95 3.33
C VAL A 152 3.63 13.86 3.94
N VAL A 153 4.12 14.04 5.16
CA VAL A 153 4.95 13.06 5.86
C VAL A 153 4.20 11.76 6.06
N SER A 154 2.93 11.82 6.46
CA SER A 154 2.10 10.63 6.66
C SER A 154 1.79 9.92 5.35
N LEU A 155 1.50 10.63 4.26
CA LEU A 155 1.26 10.00 2.96
C LEU A 155 2.53 9.29 2.45
N VAL A 156 3.68 9.96 2.49
CA VAL A 156 4.97 9.35 2.07
C VAL A 156 5.32 8.15 2.95
N SER A 157 5.16 8.29 4.27
CA SER A 157 5.40 7.19 5.21
C SER A 157 4.42 6.05 5.00
N GLY A 158 3.16 6.33 4.70
CA GLY A 158 2.14 5.31 4.43
C GLY A 158 2.44 4.52 3.15
N ILE A 159 2.86 5.20 2.08
CA ILE A 159 3.33 4.54 0.85
C ILE A 159 4.52 3.63 1.17
N ALA A 160 5.50 4.13 1.93
CA ALA A 160 6.66 3.33 2.33
C ALA A 160 6.26 2.14 3.21
N LEU A 161 5.33 2.31 4.15
CA LEU A 161 4.85 1.26 5.04
C LEU A 161 4.18 0.13 4.25
N PHE A 162 3.24 0.44 3.36
CA PHE A 162 2.61 -0.57 2.50
C PHE A 162 3.60 -1.22 1.54
N ALA A 163 4.55 -0.46 0.99
CA ALA A 163 5.63 -1.04 0.18
C ALA A 163 6.46 -2.07 0.98
N GLY A 164 6.80 -1.73 2.23
CA GLY A 164 7.46 -2.67 3.15
C GLY A 164 6.61 -3.91 3.41
N LEU A 165 5.29 -3.75 3.55
CA LEU A 165 4.37 -4.89 3.74
C LEU A 165 4.35 -5.83 2.53
N PHE A 166 4.33 -5.30 1.29
CA PHE A 166 4.48 -6.11 0.08
C PHE A 166 5.82 -6.86 0.05
N VAL A 167 6.91 -6.21 0.46
CA VAL A 167 8.25 -6.85 0.52
C VAL A 167 8.31 -7.92 1.60
N ALA A 168 7.73 -7.68 2.77
CA ALA A 168 7.64 -8.66 3.85
C ALA A 168 6.83 -9.89 3.42
N ALA A 169 5.65 -9.67 2.84
CA ALA A 169 4.81 -10.70 2.24
C ALA A 169 5.60 -11.54 1.23
N ALA A 170 6.29 -10.90 0.30
CA ALA A 170 7.12 -11.57 -0.69
C ALA A 170 8.28 -12.36 -0.08
N GLY A 171 8.95 -11.82 0.95
CA GLY A 171 10.01 -12.51 1.69
C GLY A 171 9.53 -13.81 2.34
N CYS A 172 8.31 -13.81 2.89
CA CYS A 172 7.71 -15.01 3.48
C CYS A 172 7.42 -16.12 2.45
N GLN A 173 7.16 -15.77 1.18
CA GLN A 173 6.82 -16.74 0.12
C GLN A 173 7.96 -17.71 -0.21
N PHE A 174 9.19 -17.39 0.18
CA PHE A 174 10.32 -18.30 0.04
C PHE A 174 10.32 -19.45 1.06
N HIS A 175 9.64 -19.29 2.19
CA HIS A 175 9.58 -20.28 3.26
C HIS A 175 8.22 -20.98 3.33
N LEU A 176 7.15 -20.30 2.93
CA LEU A 176 5.79 -20.83 3.01
C LEU A 176 5.42 -21.55 1.72
N VAL A 177 5.19 -22.86 1.82
CA VAL A 177 4.55 -23.63 0.74
C VAL A 177 3.08 -23.23 0.67
N ASP A 178 2.64 -22.77 -0.50
CA ASP A 178 1.28 -22.28 -0.77
C ASP A 178 0.78 -21.18 0.20
N GLY A 179 1.68 -20.40 0.81
CA GLY A 179 1.35 -19.35 1.77
C GLY A 179 0.83 -18.03 1.17
N ALA A 180 0.48 -18.01 -0.12
CA ALA A 180 0.06 -16.80 -0.82
C ALA A 180 -1.20 -16.18 -0.19
N GLU A 181 -2.17 -17.00 0.21
CA GLU A 181 -3.41 -16.54 0.88
C GLU A 181 -3.12 -15.86 2.22
N LEU A 182 -2.21 -16.43 3.01
CA LEU A 182 -1.81 -15.87 4.30
C LEU A 182 -1.18 -14.48 4.11
N THR A 183 -0.19 -14.36 3.22
CA THR A 183 0.49 -13.07 3.02
C THR A 183 -0.39 -12.03 2.35
N ASN A 184 -1.29 -12.46 1.46
CA ASN A 184 -2.29 -11.59 0.87
C ASN A 184 -3.28 -11.08 1.93
N SER A 185 -3.70 -11.93 2.86
CA SER A 185 -4.57 -11.53 3.97
C SER A 185 -3.92 -10.45 4.83
N PHE A 186 -2.61 -10.53 5.09
CA PHE A 186 -1.91 -9.46 5.81
C PHE A 186 -1.79 -8.17 4.99
N THR A 187 -1.52 -8.26 3.69
CA THR A 187 -1.32 -7.09 2.83
C THR A 187 -2.64 -6.36 2.55
N TYR A 188 -3.62 -7.07 2.00
CA TYR A 188 -4.92 -6.52 1.64
C TYR A 188 -5.83 -6.35 2.85
N GLY A 189 -5.77 -7.26 3.84
CA GLY A 189 -6.48 -7.07 5.12
C GLY A 189 -5.88 -5.93 5.94
N GLY A 190 -4.57 -5.71 5.88
CA GLY A 190 -3.92 -4.52 6.45
C GLY A 190 -4.41 -3.23 5.80
N SER A 191 -4.56 -3.21 4.47
CA SER A 191 -5.17 -2.08 3.74
C SER A 191 -6.60 -1.82 4.17
N PHE A 192 -7.40 -2.88 4.32
CA PHE A 192 -8.78 -2.74 4.81
C PHE A 192 -8.80 -2.14 6.22
N ALA A 193 -8.00 -2.68 7.14
CA ALA A 193 -7.90 -2.19 8.51
C ALA A 193 -7.42 -0.72 8.59
N ALA A 194 -6.52 -0.31 7.69
CA ALA A 194 -6.04 1.06 7.59
C ALA A 194 -7.14 2.08 7.22
N ALA A 195 -8.15 1.64 6.48
CA ALA A 195 -9.29 2.48 6.08
C ALA A 195 -10.40 2.55 7.15
N GLN A 196 -10.25 1.87 8.28
CA GLN A 196 -11.24 1.88 9.37
C GLN A 196 -10.82 2.82 10.52
N PRO A 197 -11.78 3.42 11.25
CA PRO A 197 -11.47 4.19 12.46
C PRO A 197 -10.85 3.30 13.53
N ALA A 198 -9.57 3.47 13.88
CA ALA A 198 -8.91 2.56 14.83
C ALA A 198 -9.50 2.61 16.25
N SER A 199 -10.29 3.63 16.57
CA SER A 199 -11.07 3.74 17.80
C SER A 199 -12.08 2.61 17.98
N VAL A 200 -12.69 2.10 16.89
CA VAL A 200 -13.66 1.00 16.96
C VAL A 200 -13.03 -0.36 17.24
N PHE A 201 -11.71 -0.46 17.08
CA PHE A 201 -11.01 -1.72 17.32
C PHE A 201 -10.92 -2.05 18.82
N PRO A 202 -11.07 -3.34 19.19
CA PRO A 202 -10.72 -3.80 20.52
C PRO A 202 -9.21 -3.67 20.76
N THR A 203 -8.79 -3.65 22.02
CA THR A 203 -7.39 -3.44 22.43
C THR A 203 -6.37 -4.33 21.70
N PRO A 204 -6.61 -5.65 21.50
CA PRO A 204 -5.65 -6.49 20.76
C PRO A 204 -5.44 -6.03 19.32
N LEU A 205 -6.50 -5.63 18.61
CA LEU A 205 -6.39 -5.11 17.25
C LEU A 205 -5.74 -3.73 17.22
N LYS A 206 -5.95 -2.88 18.22
CA LYS A 206 -5.20 -1.62 18.38
C LYS A 206 -3.70 -1.88 18.56
N LEU A 207 -3.32 -2.93 19.29
CA LEU A 207 -1.90 -3.30 19.44
C LEU A 207 -1.30 -3.82 18.14
N VAL A 208 -2.02 -4.69 17.43
CA VAL A 208 -1.56 -5.25 16.15
C VAL A 208 -1.45 -4.15 15.09
N PHE A 209 -2.53 -3.40 14.83
CA PHE A 209 -2.57 -2.39 13.77
C PHE A 209 -1.96 -1.04 14.16
N GLY A 210 -1.68 -0.85 15.44
CA GLY A 210 -0.94 0.30 15.98
C GLY A 210 0.57 0.06 16.05
N PHE A 211 1.05 -1.13 16.40
CA PHE A 211 2.48 -1.32 16.71
C PHE A 211 3.14 -2.48 15.98
N ALA A 212 2.48 -3.62 15.82
CA ALA A 212 3.08 -4.78 15.14
C ALA A 212 3.14 -4.57 13.62
N ILE A 213 1.98 -4.25 13.03
CA ILE A 213 1.79 -3.89 11.63
C ILE A 213 1.11 -2.51 11.64
N PRO A 214 1.88 -1.41 11.80
CA PRO A 214 1.38 -0.09 12.23
C PRO A 214 0.57 0.66 11.15
N VAL A 215 -0.43 0.01 10.55
CA VAL A 215 -1.26 0.55 9.47
C VAL A 215 -2.11 1.75 9.92
N ALA A 216 -2.39 1.90 11.21
CA ALA A 216 -3.10 3.07 11.74
C ALA A 216 -2.34 4.40 11.49
N PHE A 217 -1.01 4.35 11.32
CA PHE A 217 -0.16 5.50 11.00
C PHE A 217 -0.34 6.01 9.58
N THR A 218 -0.90 5.18 8.69
CA THR A 218 -1.06 5.54 7.27
C THR A 218 -2.21 6.50 7.03
N ALA A 219 -3.24 6.48 7.89
CA ALA A 219 -4.47 7.23 7.67
C ALA A 219 -5.17 7.67 8.96
N TYR A 220 -5.43 6.76 9.90
CA TYR A 220 -6.23 7.09 11.09
C TYR A 220 -5.58 8.16 11.97
N LEU A 221 -4.33 7.94 12.37
CA LEU A 221 -3.59 8.91 13.19
C LEU A 221 -3.45 10.30 12.53
N PRO A 222 -3.02 10.43 11.26
CA PRO A 222 -2.97 11.74 10.62
C PRO A 222 -4.35 12.37 10.44
N THR A 223 -5.41 11.59 10.20
CA THR A 223 -6.78 12.12 10.10
C THR A 223 -7.20 12.79 11.41
N ILE A 224 -7.10 12.07 12.54
CA ILE A 224 -7.50 12.65 13.83
C ILE A 224 -6.57 13.79 14.26
N ALA A 225 -5.29 13.77 13.87
CA ALA A 225 -4.34 14.81 14.23
C ALA A 225 -4.57 16.11 13.45
N VAL A 226 -4.88 16.03 12.16
CA VAL A 226 -5.17 17.22 11.32
C VAL A 226 -6.54 17.82 11.64
N LEU A 227 -7.50 16.99 12.04
CA LEU A 227 -8.83 17.43 12.47
C LEU A 227 -8.91 17.78 13.97
N GLU A 228 -7.77 17.77 14.67
CA GLU A 228 -7.67 18.04 16.11
C GLU A 228 -8.61 17.18 16.99
N LEU A 229 -8.93 15.98 16.52
CA LEU A 229 -9.79 15.03 17.21
C LEU A 229 -9.01 14.23 18.28
N PRO A 230 -9.66 13.89 19.41
CA PRO A 230 -9.02 13.09 20.45
C PRO A 230 -8.77 11.66 19.96
N GLY A 231 -7.55 11.17 20.20
CA GLY A 231 -7.20 9.77 19.94
C GLY A 231 -7.72 8.82 21.02
N PRO A 232 -8.08 7.57 20.67
CA PRO A 232 -8.46 6.57 21.66
C PRO A 232 -7.23 6.15 22.50
N ALA A 233 -7.48 5.44 23.60
CA ALA A 233 -6.40 4.84 24.40
C ALA A 233 -5.43 4.05 23.50
N LEU A 234 -4.13 4.15 23.80
CA LEU A 234 -2.98 3.64 23.02
C LEU A 234 -2.66 4.39 21.72
N LEU A 235 -3.59 5.15 21.16
CA LEU A 235 -3.41 5.82 19.87
C LEU A 235 -3.72 7.33 19.95
N PRO A 236 -3.03 8.11 20.81
CA PRO A 236 -3.18 9.56 20.83
C PRO A 236 -2.75 10.19 19.49
N SER A 237 -3.41 11.28 19.11
CA SER A 237 -3.25 11.92 17.79
C SER A 237 -1.81 12.33 17.47
N TRP A 238 -1.02 12.77 18.46
CA TRP A 238 0.38 13.17 18.27
C TRP A 238 1.26 12.04 17.71
N LEU A 239 0.88 10.76 17.85
CA LEU A 239 1.61 9.64 17.26
C LEU A 239 1.70 9.73 15.73
N ALA A 240 0.82 10.48 15.06
CA ALA A 240 0.87 10.67 13.62
C ALA A 240 2.27 11.12 13.12
N TRP A 241 2.99 11.91 13.92
CA TRP A 241 4.36 12.36 13.61
C TRP A 241 5.40 11.24 13.61
N LEU A 242 5.12 10.11 14.24
CA LEU A 242 5.99 8.93 14.24
C LEU A 242 5.70 7.98 13.06
N ALA A 243 4.88 8.39 12.09
CA ALA A 243 4.65 7.61 10.85
C ALA A 243 5.96 7.22 10.12
N PRO A 244 7.01 8.07 10.05
CA PRO A 244 8.29 7.66 9.48
C PRO A 244 8.96 6.53 10.28
N VAL A 245 8.87 6.55 11.61
CA VAL A 245 9.43 5.51 12.48
C VAL A 245 8.68 4.20 12.27
N ALA A 246 7.35 4.24 12.17
CA ALA A 246 6.52 3.09 11.86
C ALA A 246 6.88 2.48 10.49
N ALA A 247 7.09 3.32 9.46
CA ALA A 247 7.55 2.86 8.15
C ALA A 247 8.94 2.20 8.21
N LEU A 248 9.89 2.80 8.93
CA LEU A 248 11.23 2.23 9.12
C LEU A 248 11.19 0.87 9.84
N TRP A 249 10.34 0.73 10.86
CA TRP A 249 10.10 -0.54 11.53
C TRP A 249 9.64 -1.63 10.55
N VAL A 250 8.62 -1.34 9.74
CA VAL A 250 8.12 -2.31 8.74
C VAL A 250 9.19 -2.66 7.73
N TRP A 251 9.97 -1.68 7.25
CA TRP A 251 11.08 -1.94 6.33
C TRP A 251 12.20 -2.78 6.95
N ALA A 252 12.52 -2.60 8.23
CA ALA A 252 13.51 -3.42 8.92
C ALA A 252 13.09 -4.91 8.92
N VAL A 253 11.83 -5.18 9.27
CA VAL A 253 11.25 -6.52 9.24
C VAL A 253 11.22 -7.07 7.80
N ALA A 254 10.73 -6.27 6.84
CA ALA A 254 10.62 -6.66 5.44
C ALA A 254 11.97 -7.04 4.83
N MET A 255 13.02 -6.26 5.09
CA MET A 255 14.36 -6.54 4.60
C MET A 255 14.99 -7.77 5.28
N GLY A 256 14.66 -8.01 6.55
CA GLY A 256 15.01 -9.25 7.24
C GLY A 256 14.42 -10.46 6.53
N LEU A 257 13.09 -10.48 6.36
CA LEU A 257 12.35 -11.56 5.69
C LEU A 257 12.78 -11.77 4.25
N TRP A 258 13.01 -10.68 3.51
CA TRP A 258 13.49 -10.76 2.12
C TRP A 258 14.89 -11.39 2.02
N ARG A 259 15.81 -10.99 2.90
CA ARG A 259 17.18 -11.53 2.91
C ARG A 259 17.21 -12.99 3.34
N THR A 260 16.42 -13.38 4.34
CA THR A 260 16.34 -14.79 4.77
C THR A 260 15.69 -15.64 3.69
N GLY A 261 14.58 -15.16 3.09
CA GLY A 261 13.86 -15.87 2.05
C GLY A 261 14.70 -16.11 0.80
N THR A 262 15.34 -15.07 0.27
CA THR A 262 16.20 -15.21 -0.92
C THR A 262 17.43 -16.10 -0.72
N ARG A 263 17.92 -16.26 0.52
CA ARG A 263 19.00 -17.21 0.85
C ARG A 263 18.49 -18.65 1.00
N HIS A 264 17.23 -18.82 1.36
CA HIS A 264 16.59 -20.12 1.54
C HIS A 264 16.06 -20.71 0.23
N TYR A 265 15.94 -19.90 -0.81
CA TYR A 265 15.50 -20.34 -2.12
C TYR A 265 16.41 -21.46 -2.66
N GLN A 266 15.86 -22.67 -2.72
CA GLN A 266 16.41 -23.81 -3.42
C GLN A 266 15.76 -23.83 -4.81
N GLY A 267 16.56 -23.83 -5.87
CA GLY A 267 16.06 -23.78 -7.24
C GLY A 267 15.18 -24.99 -7.57
N GLY A 268 14.50 -24.98 -8.72
CA GLY A 268 13.59 -26.06 -9.12
C GLY A 268 14.23 -27.45 -9.28
N GLY A 269 15.55 -27.57 -9.12
CA GLY A 269 16.31 -28.83 -9.13
C GLY A 269 16.66 -29.41 -7.75
N GLY A 270 16.32 -28.73 -6.64
CA GLY A 270 16.73 -29.09 -5.27
C GLY A 270 17.91 -28.28 -4.75
#